data_AF-Q5NXH5-F1
#
_entry.id   AF-Q5NXH5-F1
#
_cell.length_a   1.000
_cell.length_b   1.000
_cell.length_c   1.000
_cell.angle_alpha   90.00
_cell.angle_beta   90.00
_cell.angle_gamma   90.00
#
_symmetry.space_group_name_H-M   'P 1'
#
loop_
_entity.id
_entity.type
_entity.pdbx_description
1 polymer ?
#
loop_
_entity_poly.entity_id
_entity_poly.type
_entity_poly.pdbx_seq_one_letter_code
_entity_poly.pdbx_strand_id
1 'polypeptide(L)'
;MQVLHTLKLILSLLPLILEAVRAIEAALPEGGQGAAKLALLRQTIEAAASTVTGGIGAFEQLWPAIERTVAAVVTLYNSTGAFKTAP
;
A
#
# COMPACT_ATOMS: atom_id res chain seq x y z
N MET A 1 16.53 7.74 -16.91
CA MET A 1 16.03 8.88 -16.10
C MET A 1 14.73 8.56 -15.34
N GLN A 2 13.77 7.83 -15.93
CA GLN A 2 12.48 7.50 -15.27
C GLN A 2 12.63 6.58 -14.04
N VAL A 3 13.50 5.56 -14.10
CA VAL A 3 13.71 4.59 -13.00
C VAL A 3 14.13 5.28 -11.69
N LEU A 4 15.10 6.20 -11.74
CA LEU A 4 15.56 6.92 -10.56
C LEU A 4 14.46 7.80 -9.95
N HIS A 5 13.60 8.38 -10.79
CA HIS A 5 12.44 9.15 -10.32
C HIS A 5 11.43 8.24 -9.62
N THR A 6 11.06 7.11 -10.23
CA THR A 6 10.17 6.12 -9.61
C THR A 6 10.72 5.62 -8.28
N LEU A 7 12.02 5.33 -8.19
CA LEU A 7 12.67 4.92 -6.94
C LEU A 7 12.57 6.00 -5.87
N LYS A 8 12.87 7.25 -6.20
CA LYS A 8 12.74 8.38 -5.26
C LYS A 8 11.30 8.54 -4.76
N LEU A 9 10.31 8.43 -5.65
CA LEU A 9 8.91 8.49 -5.29
C LEU A 9 8.54 7.36 -4.32
N ILE A 10 8.87 6.10 -4.63
CA ILE A 10 8.55 4.97 -3.76
C ILE A 10 9.23 5.09 -2.39
N LEU A 11 10.51 5.46 -2.35
CA LEU A 11 11.22 5.68 -1.09
C LEU A 11 10.62 6.83 -0.28
N SER A 12 10.17 7.90 -0.93
CA SER A 12 9.48 9.01 -0.25
C SER A 12 8.09 8.63 0.28
N LEU A 13 7.40 7.69 -0.37
CA LEU A 13 6.09 7.19 0.03
C LEU A 13 6.16 6.11 1.11
N LEU A 14 7.33 5.50 1.35
CA LEU A 14 7.49 4.39 2.28
C LEU A 14 6.95 4.69 3.70
N PRO A 15 7.22 5.85 4.33
CA PRO A 15 6.66 6.16 5.65
C PRO A 15 5.12 6.17 5.64
N LEU A 16 4.51 6.75 4.60
CA LEU A 16 3.06 6.79 4.45
C LEU A 16 2.48 5.39 4.22
N ILE A 17 3.15 4.55 3.44
CA ILE A 17 2.75 3.14 3.24
C ILE A 17 2.78 2.39 4.56
N LEU A 18 3.84 2.55 5.37
CA LEU A 18 3.95 1.92 6.68
C LEU A 18 2.82 2.34 7.62
N GLU A 19 2.46 3.63 7.63
CA GLU A 19 1.37 4.17 8.43
C GLU A 19 0.00 3.66 7.96
N ALA A 20 -0.27 3.71 6.65
CA ALA A 20 -1.54 3.26 6.07
C ALA A 20 -1.77 1.77 6.30
N VAL A 21 -0.74 0.94 6.10
CA VAL A 21 -0.82 -0.51 6.32
C VAL A 21 -1.11 -0.82 7.80
N ARG A 22 -0.43 -0.12 8.73
CA ARG A 22 -0.72 -0.25 10.17
C ARG A 22 -2.11 0.22 10.55
N ALA A 23 -2.59 1.32 9.98
CA ALA A 23 -3.91 1.87 10.28
C ALA A 23 -5.02 0.91 9.82
N ILE A 24 -4.88 0.34 8.62
CA ILE A 24 -5.81 -0.67 8.11
C ILE A 24 -5.76 -1.93 8.98
N GLU A 25 -4.57 -2.38 9.37
CA GLU A 25 -4.45 -3.54 10.27
C GLU A 25 -5.12 -3.28 11.62
N ALA A 26 -4.94 -2.10 12.21
CA ALA A 26 -5.55 -1.75 13.49
C ALA A 26 -7.09 -1.73 13.43
N ALA A 27 -7.66 -1.32 12.28
CA ALA A 27 -9.10 -1.33 12.05
C ALA A 27 -9.66 -2.75 11.82
N LEU A 28 -8.85 -3.65 11.25
CA LEU A 28 -9.25 -5.01 10.90
C LEU A 28 -8.16 -6.02 11.31
N PRO A 29 -7.96 -6.27 12.62
CA PRO A 29 -6.78 -6.99 13.12
C PRO A 29 -6.81 -8.49 12.85
N GLU A 30 -7.90 -9.04 12.32
CA GLU A 30 -8.03 -10.47 12.08
C GLU A 30 -7.25 -10.91 10.84
N GLY A 31 -6.58 -12.05 10.96
CA GLY A 31 -5.77 -12.65 9.91
C GLY A 31 -6.59 -13.12 8.71
N GLY A 32 -5.93 -13.43 7.60
CA GLY A 32 -6.57 -13.97 6.39
C GLY A 32 -7.27 -12.95 5.49
N GLN A 33 -7.36 -11.68 5.91
CA GLN A 33 -8.06 -10.62 5.18
C GLN A 33 -7.13 -9.74 4.32
N GLY A 34 -5.94 -10.22 3.97
CA GLY A 34 -4.93 -9.44 3.25
C GLY A 34 -5.42 -8.85 1.92
N ALA A 35 -6.18 -9.63 1.14
CA ALA A 35 -6.74 -9.16 -0.13
C ALA A 35 -7.76 -8.03 0.06
N ALA A 36 -8.64 -8.13 1.06
CA ALA A 36 -9.61 -7.09 1.37
C ALA A 36 -8.94 -5.80 1.88
N LYS A 37 -7.93 -5.95 2.74
CA LYS A 37 -7.11 -4.83 3.26
C LYS A 37 -6.37 -4.11 2.12
N LEU A 38 -5.77 -4.86 1.20
CA LEU A 38 -5.10 -4.29 0.02
C LEU A 38 -6.10 -3.60 -0.92
N ALA A 39 -7.28 -4.19 -1.13
CA ALA A 39 -8.34 -3.59 -1.94
C ALA A 39 -8.80 -2.25 -1.37
N LEU A 40 -9.01 -2.16 -0.05
CA LEU A 40 -9.34 -0.90 0.64
C LEU A 40 -8.27 0.17 0.41
N LEU A 41 -6.99 -0.21 0.56
CA LEU A 41 -5.87 0.71 0.32
C LEU A 41 -5.87 1.19 -1.15
N ARG A 42 -6.01 0.28 -2.10
CA ARG A 42 -6.08 0.60 -3.54
C ARG A 42 -7.19 1.60 -3.83
N GLN A 43 -8.41 1.26 -3.42
CA GLN A 43 -9.61 2.07 -3.67
C GLN A 43 -9.49 3.46 -3.06
N THR A 44 -8.91 3.56 -1.86
CA THR A 44 -8.69 4.85 -1.18
C THR A 44 -7.73 5.73 -1.98
N ILE A 45 -6.61 5.18 -2.44
CA ILE A 45 -5.61 5.94 -3.21
C ILE A 45 -6.17 6.30 -4.60
N GLU A 46 -6.89 5.39 -5.24
CA GLU A 46 -7.51 5.61 -6.55
C GLU A 46 -8.57 6.73 -6.50
N ALA A 47 -9.43 6.72 -5.48
CA ALA A 47 -10.43 7.77 -5.25
C ALA A 47 -9.77 9.14 -5.02
N ALA A 48 -8.67 9.19 -4.25
CA ALA A 48 -7.91 10.42 -4.05
C ALA A 48 -7.24 10.89 -5.35
N ALA A 49 -6.62 9.98 -6.10
CA ALA A 49 -5.96 10.29 -7.36
C ALA A 49 -6.94 10.83 -8.40
N SER A 50 -8.07 10.15 -8.62
CA SER A 50 -9.11 10.59 -9.55
C SER A 50 -9.64 11.98 -9.23
N THR A 51 -9.74 12.35 -7.95
CA THR A 51 -10.16 13.68 -7.50
C THR A 51 -9.12 14.76 -7.83
N VAL A 52 -7.82 14.44 -7.68
CA VAL A 52 -6.73 15.43 -7.83
C VAL A 52 -6.29 15.61 -9.29
N THR A 53 -6.23 14.52 -10.07
CA THR A 53 -5.65 14.55 -11.43
C THR A 53 -6.70 14.55 -12.54
N GLY A 54 -7.99 14.47 -12.21
CA GLY A 54 -9.08 14.39 -13.20
C GLY A 54 -9.06 13.10 -14.04
N GLY A 55 -8.32 12.07 -13.60
CA GLY A 55 -8.19 10.78 -14.29
C GLY A 55 -7.18 9.85 -13.62
N ILE A 56 -7.29 8.53 -13.88
CA ILE A 56 -6.52 7.47 -13.18
C ILE A 56 -5.21 7.07 -13.87
N GLY A 57 -4.85 7.68 -15.00
CA GLY A 57 -3.74 7.22 -15.84
C GLY A 57 -2.37 7.20 -15.15
N ALA A 58 -2.09 8.15 -14.26
CA ALA A 58 -0.85 8.18 -13.47
C ALA A 58 -0.87 7.16 -12.31
N PHE A 59 -2.05 6.91 -11.74
CA PHE A 59 -2.23 5.93 -10.67
C PHE A 59 -1.94 4.52 -11.16
N GLU A 60 -2.53 4.11 -12.29
CA GLU A 60 -2.35 2.77 -12.86
C GLU A 60 -0.88 2.46 -13.20
N GLN A 61 -0.09 3.48 -13.58
CA GLN A 61 1.34 3.31 -13.84
C GLN A 61 2.17 3.11 -12.57
N LEU A 62 1.77 3.74 -11.47
CA LEU A 62 2.50 3.67 -10.19
C LEU A 62 2.05 2.50 -9.32
N TRP A 63 0.81 2.05 -9.49
CA TRP A 63 0.21 1.01 -8.65
C TRP A 63 1.06 -0.25 -8.50
N PRO A 64 1.63 -0.86 -9.56
CA PRO A 64 2.41 -2.10 -9.41
C PRO A 64 3.67 -1.95 -8.55
N ALA A 65 4.22 -0.73 -8.43
CA ALA A 65 5.35 -0.46 -7.55
C ALA A 65 4.91 -0.24 -6.10
N ILE A 66 3.78 0.45 -5.91
CA ILE A 66 3.15 0.66 -4.60
C ILE A 66 2.72 -0.68 -4.01
N GLU A 67 2.01 -1.51 -4.78
CA GLU A 67 1.52 -2.83 -4.35
C GLU A 67 2.66 -3.75 -3.89
N ARG A 68 3.76 -3.80 -4.64
CA ARG A 68 4.95 -4.59 -4.24
C ARG A 68 5.60 -4.05 -2.96
N THR A 69 5.58 -2.73 -2.77
CA THR A 69 6.10 -2.11 -1.54
C THR A 69 5.21 -2.44 -0.35
N VAL A 70 3.88 -2.38 -0.53
CA VAL A 70 2.89 -2.81 0.47
C VAL A 70 3.09 -4.29 0.83
N ALA A 71 3.28 -5.16 -0.16
CA ALA A 71 3.54 -6.57 0.07
C ALA A 71 4.80 -6.78 0.93
N ALA A 72 5.90 -6.09 0.62
CA ALA A 72 7.13 -6.17 1.41
C ALA A 72 6.93 -5.70 2.87
N VAL A 73 6.17 -4.62 3.07
CA VAL A 73 5.81 -4.11 4.41
C VAL A 73 4.96 -5.12 5.19
N VAL A 74 3.94 -5.70 4.56
CA VAL A 74 3.10 -6.73 5.18
C VAL A 74 3.92 -7.97 5.52
N THR A 75 4.82 -8.41 4.64
CA THR A 75 5.74 -9.51 4.92
C THR A 75 6.62 -9.23 6.16
N LEU A 76 7.13 -8.01 6.32
CA LEU A 76 7.88 -7.60 7.50
C LEU A 76 7.02 -7.63 8.78
N TYR A 77 5.81 -7.09 8.75
CA TYR A 77 4.95 -7.09 9.93
C TYR A 77 4.46 -8.49 10.32
N ASN A 78 4.20 -9.36 9.35
CA ASN A 78 3.87 -10.75 9.62
C ASN A 78 5.07 -11.50 10.23
N SER A 79 6.29 -11.30 9.70
CA SER A 79 7.48 -12.02 10.18
C SER A 79 7.95 -11.57 11.58
N THR A 80 7.67 -10.32 11.95
CA THR A 80 7.94 -9.78 13.28
C THR A 80 6.83 -10.09 14.30
N GLY A 81 5.72 -10.70 13.88
CA GLY A 81 4.55 -10.94 14.72
C GLY A 81 3.77 -9.68 15.07
N ALA A 82 4.06 -8.55 14.42
CA ALA A 82 3.31 -7.31 14.60
C ALA A 82 1.87 -7.43 14.10
N PHE A 83 1.63 -8.25 13.07
CA PHE A 83 0.30 -8.53 12.51
C PHE A 83 -0.14 -9.95 12.85
N LYS A 84 -1.45 -10.14 13.08
CA LYS A 84 -2.00 -11.48 13.29
C LYS A 84 -2.04 -12.22 11.96
N THR A 85 -1.31 -13.32 11.88
CA THR A 85 -1.45 -14.24 10.75
C THR A 85 -2.68 -15.13 10.94
N ALA A 86 -3.30 -15.56 9.84
CA ALA A 86 -4.30 -16.63 9.94
C ALA A 86 -3.63 -17.90 10.53
N PRO A 87 -4.35 -18.68 11.34
CA PRO A 87 -3.88 -19.99 11.80
C PRO A 87 -3.64 -20.97 10.64
#